data_AF-A0A8T5N2R8-F1
#
_entry.id   AF-A0A8T5N2R8-F1
#
_cell.length_a   1.000
_cell.length_b   1.000
_cell.length_c   1.000
_cell.angle_alpha   90.00
_cell.angle_beta   90.00
_cell.angle_gamma   90.00
#
_symmetry.space_group_name_H-M   'P 1'
#
loop_
_entity.id
_entity.type
_entity.pdbx_description
1 polymer ?
#
loop_
_entity_poly.entity_id
_entity_poly.type
_entity_poly.pdbx_seq_one_letter_code
_entity_poly.pdbx_strand_id
1 'polypeptide(L)'
;ACYFLYHSLKRFEHALFKRRKHQVTQPITYIDTNDRKPKLFFSEKYGLAGRPDYVLMVDEEHIPVEIKTGRVPKGPLFSHILQVAAYCILIEEEFGVPPSHGVIKYGNMESDIEYDSALKELVVSKLGEMRGLMKNGNVHRNHNKPGKCRNCSRRGICPEKLS
;
A
#
# COMPACT_ATOMS: atom_id res chain seq x y z
N ALA A 1 22.54 1.59 -19.89
CA ALA A 1 22.07 2.80 -19.17
C ALA A 1 22.02 2.48 -17.68
N CYS A 2 22.66 3.30 -16.83
CA CYS A 2 22.86 2.98 -15.41
C CYS A 2 21.50 2.97 -14.67
N TYR A 3 21.07 1.80 -14.17
CA TYR A 3 19.80 1.59 -13.46
C TYR A 3 19.57 2.62 -12.34
N PHE A 4 20.64 2.95 -11.62
CA PHE A 4 20.66 3.98 -10.58
C PHE A 4 20.31 5.38 -11.10
N LEU A 5 20.85 5.77 -12.26
CA LEU A 5 20.57 7.06 -12.87
C LEU A 5 19.11 7.15 -13.32
N TYR A 6 18.56 6.07 -13.89
CA TYR A 6 17.16 6.00 -14.30
C TYR A 6 16.21 6.15 -13.11
N HIS A 7 16.47 5.42 -12.02
CA HIS A 7 15.68 5.54 -10.79
C HIS A 7 15.83 6.92 -10.15
N SER A 8 17.03 7.49 -10.12
CA SER A 8 17.26 8.84 -9.60
C SER A 8 16.53 9.91 -10.39
N LEU A 9 16.55 9.85 -11.73
CA LEU A 9 15.83 10.78 -12.61
C LEU A 9 14.31 10.65 -12.45
N LYS A 10 13.78 9.42 -12.42
CA LYS A 10 12.36 9.18 -12.11
C LYS A 10 11.94 9.71 -10.75
N ARG A 11 12.82 9.67 -9.76
CA ARG A 11 12.56 10.21 -8.42
C ARG A 11 12.56 11.74 -8.43
N PHE A 12 13.44 12.35 -9.21
CA PHE A 12 13.48 13.80 -9.38
C PHE A 12 12.22 14.33 -10.10
N GLU A 13 11.79 13.70 -11.19
CA GLU A 13 10.53 14.04 -11.87
C GLU A 13 9.31 13.90 -10.96
N HIS A 14 9.28 12.83 -10.15
CA HIS A 14 8.20 12.56 -9.22
C HIS A 14 8.16 13.58 -8.06
N ALA A 15 9.32 14.02 -7.56
CA ALA A 15 9.41 15.08 -6.57
C ALA A 15 8.93 16.44 -7.14
N LEU A 16 9.25 16.74 -8.40
CA LEU A 16 8.78 17.95 -9.09
C LEU A 16 7.26 17.90 -9.34
N PHE A 17 6.73 16.74 -9.72
CA PHE A 17 5.29 16.53 -9.93
C PHE A 17 4.51 16.72 -8.61
N LYS A 18 4.99 16.12 -7.51
CA LYS A 18 4.36 16.27 -6.19
C LYS A 18 4.41 17.70 -5.66
N ARG A 19 5.53 18.42 -5.83
CA ARG A 19 5.63 19.85 -5.46
C ARG A 19 4.57 20.69 -6.17
N ARG A 20 4.34 20.45 -7.47
CA ARG A 20 3.31 21.16 -8.23
C ARG A 20 1.89 20.79 -7.82
N LYS A 21 1.62 19.50 -7.56
CA LYS A 21 0.27 19.01 -7.21
C LYS A 21 -0.16 19.42 -5.81
N HIS A 22 0.76 19.44 -4.84
CA HIS A 22 0.47 19.62 -3.41
C HIS A 22 0.97 20.96 -2.84
N GLN A 23 1.41 21.92 -3.68
CA GLN A 23 1.94 23.24 -3.26
C GLN A 23 3.01 23.16 -2.16
N VAL A 24 3.78 22.07 -2.13
CA VAL A 24 4.76 21.79 -1.07
C VAL A 24 5.93 22.76 -1.20
N THR A 25 6.12 23.60 -0.19
CA THR A 25 7.21 24.59 -0.09
C THR A 25 8.49 23.98 0.47
N GLN A 26 8.42 22.84 1.17
CA GLN A 26 9.55 22.20 1.85
C GLN A 26 10.24 21.07 1.04
N PRO A 27 11.43 20.58 1.47
CA PRO A 27 12.15 19.48 0.82
C PRO A 27 11.47 18.12 1.04
N ILE A 28 11.22 17.37 -0.05
CA ILE A 28 10.74 15.98 0.05
C ILE A 28 11.93 15.10 0.43
N THR A 29 11.89 14.48 1.61
CA THR A 29 12.95 13.57 2.08
C THR A 29 12.50 12.11 1.99
N TYR A 30 13.40 11.23 1.55
CA TYR A 30 13.13 9.80 1.46
C TYR A 30 13.76 9.09 2.65
N ILE A 31 12.93 8.52 3.54
CA ILE A 31 13.45 7.86 4.74
C ILE A 31 14.13 6.52 4.40
N ASP A 32 13.77 5.90 3.27
CA ASP A 32 14.00 4.46 3.10
C ASP A 32 14.49 4.03 1.72
N THR A 33 15.45 4.79 1.18
CA THR A 33 15.89 4.62 -0.22
C THR A 33 17.38 4.40 -0.41
N ASN A 34 18.12 4.23 0.69
CA ASN A 34 19.49 3.72 0.63
C ASN A 34 19.44 2.19 0.44
N ASP A 35 20.53 1.54 0.04
CA ASP A 35 20.67 0.09 -0.26
C ASP A 35 20.34 -0.89 0.91
N ARG A 36 19.58 -0.45 1.91
CA ARG A 36 19.03 -1.22 3.00
C ARG A 36 17.63 -1.69 2.63
N LYS A 37 17.25 -2.88 3.12
CA LYS A 37 15.86 -3.34 3.03
C LYS A 37 14.94 -2.28 3.66
N PRO A 38 13.76 -2.01 3.10
CA PRO A 38 12.86 -1.02 3.68
C PRO A 38 12.56 -1.32 5.17
N LYS A 39 12.21 -0.32 5.97
CA LYS A 39 11.82 -0.47 7.37
C LYS A 39 10.54 -1.29 7.47
N LEU A 40 10.53 -2.26 8.39
CA LEU A 40 9.30 -2.93 8.80
C LEU A 40 8.64 -2.07 9.87
N PHE A 41 7.37 -1.72 9.66
CA PHE A 41 6.55 -1.05 10.66
C PHE A 41 5.62 -2.07 11.32
N PHE A 42 5.30 -1.86 12.58
CA PHE A 42 4.50 -2.77 13.37
C PHE A 42 3.50 -2.01 14.25
N SER A 43 2.30 -2.58 14.35
CA SER A 43 1.22 -2.15 15.20
C SER A 43 0.86 -3.29 16.14
N GLU A 44 1.14 -3.12 17.44
CA GLU A 44 0.67 -4.05 18.47
C GLU A 44 -0.85 -3.98 18.61
N LYS A 45 -1.39 -2.76 18.67
CA LYS A 45 -2.82 -2.50 18.84
C LYS A 45 -3.67 -3.20 17.80
N TYR A 46 -3.25 -3.13 16.53
CA TYR A 46 -3.97 -3.75 15.43
C TYR A 46 -3.38 -5.07 15.01
N GLY A 47 -2.34 -5.60 15.66
CA GLY A 47 -1.65 -6.84 15.30
C GLY A 47 -1.28 -6.89 13.81
N LEU A 48 -0.74 -5.79 13.30
CA LEU A 48 -0.49 -5.54 11.89
C LEU A 48 0.99 -5.25 11.69
N ALA A 49 1.59 -5.80 10.64
CA ALA A 49 2.96 -5.49 10.25
C ALA A 49 3.00 -5.23 8.75
N GLY A 50 3.84 -4.30 8.32
CA GLY A 50 3.89 -3.90 6.92
C GLY A 50 5.19 -3.18 6.58
N ARG A 51 5.57 -3.31 5.31
CA ARG A 51 6.77 -2.71 4.77
C ARG A 51 6.37 -1.97 3.49
N PRO A 52 6.13 -0.66 3.53
CA PRO A 52 5.98 0.16 2.33
C PRO A 52 7.23 0.02 1.45
N ASP A 53 7.09 0.25 0.14
CA ASP A 53 8.26 0.30 -0.75
C ASP A 53 9.16 1.49 -0.38
N TYR A 54 8.57 2.62 -0.01
CA TYR A 54 9.25 3.75 0.60
C TYR A 54 8.26 4.68 1.32
N VAL A 55 8.79 5.55 2.18
CA VAL A 55 8.04 6.63 2.86
C VAL A 55 8.63 7.98 2.44
N LEU A 56 7.73 8.90 2.07
CA LEU A 56 8.08 10.28 1.75
C LEU A 56 7.83 11.16 2.96
N MET A 57 8.73 12.08 3.23
CA MET A 57 8.49 13.19 4.14
C MET A 57 8.00 14.39 3.38
N VAL A 58 6.82 14.88 3.73
CA VAL A 58 6.24 16.11 3.21
C VAL A 58 5.81 16.93 4.42
N ASP A 59 6.51 18.04 4.66
CA ASP A 59 6.39 18.80 5.92
C ASP A 59 6.60 17.89 7.15
N GLU A 60 5.60 17.74 8.02
CA GLU A 60 5.64 16.84 9.19
C GLU A 60 4.99 15.46 8.92
N GLU A 61 4.40 15.27 7.74
CA GLU A 61 3.71 14.04 7.37
C GLU A 61 4.65 13.00 6.74
N HIS A 62 4.42 11.74 7.11
CA HIS A 62 5.13 10.57 6.60
C HIS A 62 4.23 9.82 5.63
N ILE A 63 4.35 10.05 4.32
CA ILE A 63 3.43 9.49 3.31
C ILE A 63 3.95 8.13 2.81
N PRO A 64 3.26 7.00 3.08
CA PRO A 64 3.67 5.69 2.58
C PRO A 64 3.39 5.57 1.08
N VAL A 65 4.31 4.90 0.37
CA VAL A 65 4.18 4.65 -1.07
C VAL A 65 4.36 3.18 -1.39
N GLU A 66 3.47 2.66 -2.24
CA GLU A 66 3.47 1.28 -2.75
C GLU A 66 3.59 1.29 -4.29
N ILE A 67 4.54 0.51 -4.81
CA ILE A 67 4.80 0.33 -6.23
C ILE A 67 4.12 -0.94 -6.73
N LYS A 68 3.35 -0.83 -7.81
CA LYS A 68 2.76 -1.96 -8.53
C LYS A 68 3.38 -2.10 -9.92
N THR A 69 4.05 -3.23 -10.13
CA THR A 69 4.75 -3.58 -11.39
C THR A 69 3.88 -4.35 -12.37
N GLY A 70 2.70 -4.82 -11.95
CA GLY A 70 1.76 -5.55 -12.79
C GLY A 70 0.99 -4.67 -13.77
N ARG A 71 -0.06 -5.24 -14.38
CA ARG A 71 -0.95 -4.52 -15.30
C ARG A 71 -1.52 -3.26 -14.63
N VAL A 72 -1.37 -2.12 -15.30
CA VAL A 72 -1.94 -0.84 -14.86
C VAL A 72 -3.48 -0.90 -15.00
N PRO A 73 -4.24 -0.75 -13.90
CA PRO A 73 -5.69 -0.69 -13.93
C PRO A 73 -6.19 0.70 -14.35
N LYS A 74 -7.48 0.83 -14.70
CA LYS A 74 -8.10 2.14 -14.99
C LYS A 74 -8.21 3.05 -13.75
N GLY A 75 -8.10 2.48 -12.57
CA GLY A 75 -8.14 3.17 -11.27
C GLY A 75 -7.61 2.25 -10.17
N PRO A 76 -7.35 2.78 -8.97
CA PRO A 76 -6.77 1.99 -7.89
C PRO A 76 -7.68 0.82 -7.52
N LEU A 77 -7.11 -0.39 -7.47
CA LEU A 77 -7.85 -1.57 -7.06
C LEU A 77 -8.14 -1.49 -5.56
N PHE A 78 -9.35 -1.91 -5.15
CA PHE A 78 -9.74 -1.91 -3.73
C PHE A 78 -8.75 -2.63 -2.81
N SER A 79 -8.16 -3.75 -3.26
CA SER A 79 -7.12 -4.45 -2.49
C SER A 79 -5.84 -3.63 -2.31
N HIS A 80 -5.47 -2.80 -3.29
CA HIS A 80 -4.32 -1.92 -3.18
C HIS A 80 -4.60 -0.70 -2.30
N ILE A 81 -5.84 -0.18 -2.35
CA ILE A 81 -6.32 0.87 -1.43
C ILE A 81 -6.19 0.39 0.02
N LEU A 82 -6.74 -0.78 0.34
CA LEU A 82 -6.66 -1.34 1.69
C LEU A 82 -5.22 -1.64 2.13
N GLN A 83 -4.35 -2.06 1.22
CA GLN A 83 -2.94 -2.28 1.53
C GLN A 83 -2.23 -0.96 1.90
N VAL A 84 -2.46 0.11 1.13
CA VAL A 84 -1.87 1.42 1.43
C VAL A 84 -2.46 2.00 2.72
N ALA A 85 -3.77 1.87 2.93
CA ALA A 85 -4.41 2.28 4.19
C ALA A 85 -3.84 1.54 5.41
N ALA A 86 -3.52 0.24 5.26
CA ALA A 86 -2.83 -0.51 6.30
C ALA A 86 -1.45 0.06 6.63
N TYR A 87 -0.72 0.60 5.64
CA TYR A 87 0.51 1.33 5.91
C TYR A 87 0.26 2.69 6.56
N CYS A 88 -0.78 3.41 6.18
CA CYS A 88 -1.13 4.67 6.85
C CYS A 88 -1.36 4.47 8.35
N ILE A 89 -2.05 3.39 8.75
CA ILE A 89 -2.22 3.00 10.16
C ILE A 89 -0.86 2.77 10.84
N LEU A 90 0.04 2.04 10.19
CA LEU A 90 1.36 1.72 10.75
C LEU A 90 2.24 2.96 10.90
N ILE A 91 2.17 3.88 9.94
CA ILE A 91 2.86 5.16 9.99
C ILE A 91 2.29 6.04 11.11
N GLU A 92 0.96 6.12 11.22
CA GLU A 92 0.28 6.90 12.27
C GLU A 92 0.71 6.43 13.66
N GLU A 93 0.82 5.12 13.90
CA GLU A 93 1.26 4.60 15.20
C GLU A 93 2.75 4.80 15.46
N GLU A 94 3.59 4.73 14.42
CA GLU A 94 5.03 4.95 14.57
C GLU A 94 5.38 6.41 14.88
N PHE A 95 4.74 7.35 14.17
CA PHE A 95 5.11 8.77 14.22
C PHE A 95 4.13 9.63 15.01
N GLY A 96 3.00 9.08 15.46
CA GLY A 96 1.97 9.79 16.23
C GLY A 96 1.14 10.79 15.41
N VAL A 97 1.45 10.96 14.12
CA VAL A 97 0.76 11.87 13.18
C VAL A 97 0.16 11.05 12.05
N PRO A 98 -1.16 11.11 11.81
CA PRO A 98 -1.77 10.41 10.69
C PRO A 98 -1.35 11.06 9.36
N PRO A 99 -0.91 10.29 8.36
CA PRO A 99 -0.68 10.84 7.03
C PRO A 99 -2.01 11.21 6.38
N SER A 100 -2.09 12.34 5.68
CA SER A 100 -3.30 12.76 4.96
C SER A 100 -3.72 11.77 3.86
N HIS A 101 -2.75 11.07 3.29
CA HIS A 101 -2.95 10.10 2.22
C HIS A 101 -1.80 9.09 2.17
N GLY A 102 -1.98 8.01 1.40
CA GLY A 102 -0.89 7.19 0.89
C GLY A 102 -0.87 7.22 -0.64
N VAL A 103 0.19 6.69 -1.26
CA VAL A 103 0.32 6.70 -2.73
C VAL A 103 0.49 5.31 -3.30
N ILE A 104 -0.25 5.02 -4.36
CA ILE A 104 -0.03 3.85 -5.21
C ILE A 104 0.59 4.29 -6.54
N LYS A 105 1.71 3.68 -6.91
CA LYS A 105 2.38 3.92 -8.19
C LYS A 105 2.19 2.75 -9.14
N TYR A 106 1.43 2.95 -10.21
CA TYR A 106 1.23 2.01 -11.32
C TYR A 106 2.08 2.42 -12.53
N GLY A 107 3.33 1.94 -12.61
CA GLY A 107 4.24 2.31 -13.69
C GLY A 107 4.53 3.83 -13.72
N ASN A 108 3.88 4.55 -14.64
CA ASN A 108 3.97 6.01 -14.80
C ASN A 108 2.76 6.75 -14.19
N MET A 109 1.74 6.04 -13.72
CA MET A 109 0.55 6.64 -13.11
C MET A 109 0.65 6.58 -11.58
N GLU A 110 0.13 7.61 -10.93
CA GLU A 110 0.03 7.69 -9.47
C GLU A 110 -1.40 7.91 -9.05
N SER A 111 -1.76 7.34 -7.90
CA SER A 111 -3.05 7.54 -7.26
C SER A 111 -2.82 7.85 -5.80
N ASP A 112 -3.25 9.03 -5.37
CA ASP A 112 -3.30 9.40 -3.97
C ASP A 112 -4.56 8.77 -3.37
N ILE A 113 -4.40 8.11 -2.23
CA ILE A 113 -5.46 7.45 -1.49
C ILE A 113 -5.63 8.23 -0.20
N GLU A 114 -6.67 9.06 -0.13
CA GLU A 114 -7.03 9.79 1.07
C GLU A 114 -7.18 8.83 2.26
N TYR A 115 -6.60 9.20 3.39
CA TYR A 115 -6.64 8.42 4.62
C TYR A 115 -7.46 9.15 5.66
N ASP A 116 -8.68 8.65 5.88
CA ASP A 116 -9.62 9.15 6.87
C ASP A 116 -10.01 8.06 7.87
N SER A 117 -10.84 8.43 8.86
CA SER A 117 -11.33 7.50 9.88
C SER A 117 -12.14 6.35 9.26
N ALA A 118 -12.91 6.60 8.20
CA ALA A 118 -13.72 5.58 7.54
C ALA A 118 -12.85 4.49 6.88
N LEU A 119 -11.77 4.90 6.20
CA LEU A 119 -10.84 3.96 5.58
C LEU A 119 -10.04 3.19 6.64
N LYS A 120 -9.66 3.84 7.73
CA LYS A 120 -9.04 3.18 8.90
C LYS A 120 -9.96 2.11 9.48
N GLU A 121 -11.21 2.46 9.76
CA GLU A 121 -12.23 1.53 10.29
C GLU A 121 -12.47 0.35 9.35
N LEU A 122 -12.48 0.59 8.03
CA LEU A 122 -12.63 -0.46 7.03
C LEU A 122 -11.47 -1.47 7.09
N VAL A 123 -10.22 -1.01 7.22
CA VAL A 123 -9.06 -1.90 7.38
C VAL A 123 -9.17 -2.70 8.69
N VAL A 124 -9.50 -2.05 9.80
CA VAL A 124 -9.64 -2.70 11.11
C VAL A 124 -10.75 -3.75 11.09
N SER A 125 -11.89 -3.44 10.46
CA SER A 125 -13.00 -4.37 10.27
C SER A 125 -12.56 -5.59 9.46
N LYS A 126 -11.81 -5.41 8.38
CA LYS A 126 -11.27 -6.51 7.58
C LYS A 126 -10.27 -7.37 8.34
N LEU A 127 -9.43 -6.76 9.20
CA LEU A 127 -8.56 -7.51 10.11
C LEU A 127 -9.35 -8.37 11.09
N GLY A 128 -10.43 -7.82 11.65
CA GLY A 128 -11.36 -8.56 12.51
C GLY A 128 -12.01 -9.75 11.80
N GLU A 129 -12.52 -9.55 10.58
CA GLU A 129 -13.11 -10.61 9.76
C GLU A 129 -12.09 -11.72 9.48
N MET A 130 -10.88 -11.37 9.04
CA MET A 130 -9.81 -12.35 8.78
C MET A 130 -9.46 -13.17 10.03
N ARG A 131 -9.36 -12.54 11.20
CA ARG A 131 -9.11 -13.23 12.48
C ARG A 131 -10.23 -14.17 12.87
N GLY A 132 -11.48 -13.73 12.71
CA GLY A 132 -12.66 -14.57 12.97
C GLY A 132 -12.68 -15.81 12.08
N LEU A 133 -12.40 -15.63 10.79
CA LEU A 133 -12.31 -16.72 9.81
C LEU A 133 -11.17 -17.70 10.14
N MET A 134 -10.00 -17.21 10.55
CA MET A 134 -8.88 -18.05 10.97
C MET A 134 -9.22 -18.91 12.19
N LYS A 135 -10.01 -18.39 13.14
CA LYS A 135 -10.45 -19.14 14.33
C LYS A 135 -11.50 -20.20 14.00
N ASN A 136 -12.46 -19.87 13.13
CA ASN A 136 -13.59 -20.73 12.82
C ASN A 136 -13.27 -21.78 11.75
N GLY A 137 -12.21 -21.58 10.95
CA GLY A 137 -11.75 -22.49 9.90
C GLY A 137 -12.64 -22.55 8.66
N ASN A 138 -13.83 -21.96 8.69
CA ASN A 138 -14.78 -22.00 7.58
C ASN A 138 -14.56 -20.82 6.62
N VAL A 139 -13.68 -21.01 5.62
CA VAL A 139 -13.31 -19.99 4.64
C VAL A 139 -13.74 -20.41 3.24
N HIS A 140 -14.60 -19.60 2.62
CA HIS A 140 -15.15 -19.83 1.30
C HIS A 140 -14.61 -18.84 0.25
N ARG A 141 -14.61 -19.25 -1.02
CA ARG A 141 -14.29 -18.43 -2.18
C ARG A 141 -15.30 -17.29 -2.31
N ASN A 142 -14.80 -16.06 -2.40
CA ASN A 142 -15.63 -14.84 -2.42
C ASN A 142 -15.94 -14.26 -3.81
N HIS A 143 -15.74 -15.00 -4.91
CA HIS A 143 -15.89 -14.46 -6.27
C HIS A 143 -16.32 -15.49 -7.31
N ASN A 144 -17.17 -15.13 -8.26
CA ASN A 144 -17.56 -16.00 -9.41
C ASN A 144 -16.70 -15.79 -10.68
N LYS A 145 -15.40 -15.48 -10.52
CA LYS A 145 -14.48 -15.19 -11.63
C LYS A 145 -13.47 -16.33 -11.87
N PRO A 146 -13.61 -17.16 -12.94
CA PRO A 146 -12.68 -18.26 -13.24
C PRO A 146 -11.22 -17.81 -13.39
N GLY A 147 -10.98 -16.63 -13.98
CA GLY A 147 -9.64 -16.06 -14.13
C GLY A 147 -8.89 -15.87 -12.81
N LYS A 148 -9.59 -15.54 -11.71
CA LYS A 148 -8.97 -15.46 -10.37
C LYS A 148 -8.63 -16.84 -9.81
N CYS A 149 -9.47 -17.85 -10.06
CA CYS A 149 -9.18 -19.23 -9.63
C CYS A 149 -7.96 -19.80 -10.37
N ARG A 150 -7.85 -19.54 -11.68
CA ARG A 150 -6.78 -20.07 -12.54
C ARG A 150 -5.37 -19.76 -12.03
N ASN A 151 -5.18 -18.56 -11.50
CA ASN A 151 -3.89 -18.09 -10.98
C ASN A 151 -3.81 -18.10 -9.44
N CYS A 152 -4.78 -18.71 -8.76
CA CYS A 152 -4.77 -18.78 -7.30
C CYS A 152 -3.76 -19.82 -6.82
N SER A 153 -2.84 -19.41 -5.92
CA SER A 153 -1.84 -20.31 -5.33
C SER A 153 -2.45 -21.46 -4.52
N ARG A 154 -3.70 -21.33 -4.08
CA ARG A 154 -4.44 -22.37 -3.35
C ARG A 154 -5.35 -23.22 -4.25
N ARG A 155 -5.33 -23.03 -5.58
CA ARG A 155 -6.23 -23.73 -6.52
C ARG A 155 -6.19 -25.26 -6.38
N GLY A 156 -5.00 -25.83 -6.16
CA GLY A 156 -4.82 -27.28 -6.07
C GLY A 156 -5.60 -27.92 -4.90
N ILE A 157 -5.76 -27.18 -3.80
CA ILE A 157 -6.41 -27.65 -2.57
C ILE A 157 -7.78 -27.01 -2.32
N CYS A 158 -8.22 -26.08 -3.16
CA CYS A 158 -9.47 -25.36 -2.96
C CYS A 158 -10.65 -26.22 -3.47
N PRO A 159 -11.60 -26.63 -2.60
CA PRO A 159 -12.75 -27.43 -3.01
C PRO A 159 -13.76 -26.64 -3.85
N GLU A 160 -13.72 -25.31 -3.79
CA GLU A 160 -14.66 -24.41 -4.47
C GLU A 160 -14.07 -23.77 -5.74
N LYS A 161 -12.97 -24.34 -6.23
CA LYS A 161 -12.26 -23.80 -7.38
C LYS A 161 -13.17 -23.82 -8.62
N LEU A 162 -13.22 -22.70 -9.33
CA LEU A 162 -13.90 -22.66 -10.63
C LEU A 162 -13.02 -23.35 -11.69
N SER A 163 -13.68 -23.92 -12.69
CA SER A 163 -13.03 -24.47 -13.89
C SER A 163 -12.29 -23.40 -14.67
#